data_AF-A0A8J9X506-F1
#
_entry.id   AF-A0A8J9X506-F1
#
_cell.length_a   1.000
_cell.length_b   1.000
_cell.length_c   1.000
_cell.angle_alpha   90.00
_cell.angle_beta   90.00
_cell.angle_gamma   90.00
#
_symmetry.space_group_name_H-M   'P 1'
#
loop_
_entity.id
_entity.type
_entity.pdbx_description
1 polymer ?
#
loop_
_entity_poly.entity_id
_entity_poly.type
_entity_poly.pdbx_seq_one_letter_code
_entity_poly.pdbx_strand_id
1 'polypeptide(L)'
;MQADKPMEPTVEQGQPNHGDFGNLKEFKVQHSTLRDDPFAIRPGKTLLWTGVSMTLQPSKKKEEPRALLKNVWGEVPAGKVTAILGPSGAGK
;
A
#
# COMPACT_ATOMS: atom_id res chain seq x y z
N MET A 1 23.30 -41.54 25.49
CA MET A 1 21.96 -41.41 26.10
C MET A 1 21.33 -40.18 25.47
N GLN A 2 20.30 -40.36 24.64
CA GLN A 2 19.68 -39.29 23.84
C GLN A 2 18.93 -38.32 24.75
N ALA A 3 19.00 -37.03 24.40
CA ALA A 3 18.35 -35.92 25.09
C ALA A 3 16.83 -35.90 24.88
N ASP A 4 16.08 -35.61 25.94
CA ASP A 4 14.62 -35.46 25.93
C ASP A 4 14.18 -34.29 25.05
N LYS A 5 13.17 -34.58 24.22
CA LYS A 5 12.55 -33.70 23.22
C LYS A 5 11.51 -32.80 23.89
N PRO A 6 11.40 -31.50 23.60
CA PRO A 6 10.36 -30.66 24.18
C PRO A 6 8.97 -31.01 23.63
N MET A 7 7.98 -31.02 24.53
CA MET A 7 6.57 -31.35 24.30
C MET A 7 5.88 -30.27 23.45
N GLU A 8 5.34 -30.63 22.30
CA GLU A 8 4.53 -29.72 21.46
C GLU A 8 3.15 -29.50 22.09
N PRO A 9 2.58 -28.28 22.03
CA PRO A 9 1.26 -28.01 22.58
C PRO A 9 0.16 -28.62 21.70
N THR A 10 -0.63 -29.52 22.28
CA THR A 10 -1.83 -30.09 21.66
C THR A 10 -2.87 -28.99 21.45
N VAL A 11 -3.20 -28.68 20.19
CA VAL A 11 -4.32 -27.80 19.85
C VAL A 11 -5.58 -28.66 19.79
N GLU A 12 -6.40 -28.65 20.86
CA GLU A 12 -7.76 -29.19 20.78
C GLU A 12 -8.63 -28.26 19.92
N GLN A 13 -8.90 -28.66 18.68
CA GLN A 13 -9.93 -28.03 17.86
C GLN A 13 -11.29 -28.60 18.22
N GLY A 14 -12.10 -27.82 18.93
CA GLY A 14 -13.50 -28.17 19.19
C GLY A 14 -14.27 -28.37 17.88
N GLN A 15 -14.99 -29.49 17.77
CA GLN A 15 -15.86 -29.79 16.65
C GLN A 15 -17.07 -28.83 16.65
N PRO A 16 -17.33 -28.04 15.59
CA PRO A 16 -18.63 -27.42 15.43
C PRO A 16 -19.63 -28.47 14.94
N ASN A 17 -20.74 -28.57 15.66
CA ASN A 17 -21.83 -29.50 15.44
C ASN A 17 -22.40 -29.45 14.02
N HIS A 18 -22.81 -30.64 13.58
CA HIS A 18 -23.45 -30.97 12.32
C HIS A 18 -24.60 -30.01 11.98
N GLY A 19 -24.34 -29.07 11.07
CA GLY A 19 -25.31 -28.15 10.49
C GLY A 19 -24.99 -27.95 9.02
N ASP A 20 -25.90 -28.41 8.18
CA ASP A 20 -25.87 -28.41 6.72
C ASP A 20 -25.46 -27.05 6.11
N PHE A 21 -24.30 -27.03 5.45
CA PHE A 21 -23.94 -26.00 4.47
C PHE A 21 -23.48 -26.69 3.19
N GLY A 22 -24.47 -27.06 2.38
CA GLY A 22 -24.26 -27.55 1.02
C GLY A 22 -23.26 -26.70 0.24
N ASN A 23 -22.23 -27.37 -0.26
CA ASN A 23 -21.36 -26.98 -1.37
C ASN A 23 -20.89 -25.51 -1.38
N LEU A 24 -20.11 -25.11 -0.37
CA LEU A 24 -19.27 -23.92 -0.50
C LEU A 24 -18.08 -24.29 -1.38
N LYS A 25 -18.12 -23.85 -2.65
CA LYS A 25 -16.96 -23.94 -3.55
C LYS A 25 -15.76 -23.35 -2.82
N GLU A 26 -14.69 -24.13 -2.71
CA GLU A 26 -13.40 -23.68 -2.24
C GLU A 26 -12.99 -22.47 -3.10
N PHE A 27 -13.11 -21.27 -2.53
CA PHE A 27 -12.60 -20.07 -3.17
C PHE A 27 -11.09 -20.17 -3.11
N LYS A 28 -10.48 -20.73 -4.17
CA LYS A 28 -9.05 -20.55 -4.41
C LYS A 28 -8.80 -19.06 -4.45
N VAL A 29 -8.20 -18.53 -3.38
CA VAL A 29 -7.61 -17.20 -3.39
C VAL A 29 -6.51 -17.26 -4.43
N GLN A 30 -6.83 -16.80 -5.64
CA GLN A 30 -5.82 -16.55 -6.64
C GLN A 30 -4.89 -15.54 -5.99
N HIS A 31 -3.63 -15.93 -5.77
CA HIS A 31 -2.57 -15.00 -5.43
C HIS A 31 -2.49 -14.02 -6.61
N SER A 32 -3.27 -12.95 -6.49
CA SER A 32 -3.20 -11.81 -7.35
C SER A 32 -1.77 -11.32 -7.27
N THR A 33 -1.25 -10.85 -8.40
CA THR A 33 0.10 -10.31 -8.43
C THR A 33 0.19 -9.23 -7.34
N LEU A 34 1.33 -9.08 -6.65
CA LEU A 34 1.55 -8.10 -5.56
C LEU A 34 1.12 -6.65 -5.87
N ARG A 35 0.73 -6.36 -7.11
CA ARG A 35 0.18 -5.08 -7.56
C ARG A 35 -1.29 -4.89 -7.20
N ASP A 36 -2.05 -5.97 -6.94
CA ASP A 36 -3.51 -5.92 -6.79
C ASP A 36 -3.97 -5.75 -5.33
N ASP A 37 -3.11 -6.00 -4.34
CA ASP A 37 -3.38 -5.69 -2.94
C ASP A 37 -2.84 -4.29 -2.58
N PRO A 38 -3.70 -3.27 -2.42
CA PRO A 38 -3.28 -1.92 -2.06
C PRO A 38 -2.64 -1.83 -0.67
N PHE A 39 -2.86 -2.83 0.20
CA PHE A 39 -2.32 -2.89 1.57
C PHE A 39 -1.16 -3.88 1.73
N ALA A 40 -0.71 -4.53 0.65
CA ALA A 40 0.43 -5.44 0.69
C ALA A 40 1.66 -4.74 1.29
N ILE A 41 2.30 -5.39 2.25
CA ILE A 41 3.58 -4.94 2.82
C ILE A 41 4.63 -5.06 1.72
N ARG A 42 5.21 -3.91 1.34
CA ARG A 42 6.24 -3.83 0.30
C ARG A 42 7.55 -3.38 0.93
N PRO A 43 8.71 -3.93 0.52
CA PRO A 43 10.00 -3.35 0.90
C PRO A 43 10.03 -1.88 0.45
N GLY A 44 10.36 -0.99 1.37
CA GLY A 44 10.39 0.45 1.11
C GLY A 44 11.36 0.78 -0.03
N LYS A 45 11.00 1.77 -0.85
CA LYS A 45 11.90 2.33 -1.87
C LYS A 45 12.19 3.78 -1.55
N THR A 46 13.41 4.23 -1.84
CA THR A 46 13.73 5.65 -1.83
C THR A 46 12.99 6.34 -2.97
N LEU A 47 12.24 7.38 -2.65
CA LEU A 47 11.58 8.25 -3.62
C LEU A 47 12.49 9.44 -3.88
N LEU A 48 12.97 9.58 -5.11
CA LEU A 48 13.79 10.71 -5.56
C LEU A 48 13.06 11.41 -6.70
N TRP A 49 12.96 12.73 -6.62
CA TRP A 49 12.44 13.54 -7.72
C TRP A 49 13.33 14.76 -7.92
N THR A 50 13.52 15.14 -9.18
CA THR A 50 14.32 16.30 -9.57
C THR A 50 13.66 16.97 -10.77
N GLY A 51 13.72 18.29 -10.83
CA GLY A 51 13.22 19.02 -12.00
C GLY A 51 11.71 18.96 -12.21
N VAL A 52 10.91 18.58 -11.20
CA VAL A 52 9.47 18.37 -11.38
C VAL A 52 8.76 19.71 -11.56
N SER A 53 8.18 19.91 -12.74
CA SER A 53 7.41 21.09 -13.09
C SER A 53 6.06 20.68 -13.66
N MET A 54 5.01 21.36 -13.23
CA MET A 54 3.64 21.05 -13.65
C MET A 54 2.84 22.33 -13.80
N THR A 55 2.16 22.47 -14.94
CA THR A 55 1.29 23.59 -15.26
C THR A 55 -0.11 23.07 -15.54
N LEU A 56 -1.08 23.61 -14.84
CA LEU A 56 -2.49 23.36 -15.08
C LEU A 56 -2.95 24.17 -16.30
N GLN A 57 -3.43 23.46 -17.31
CA GLN A 57 -4.07 24.05 -18.48
C GLN A 57 -5.52 24.44 -18.12
N PRO A 58 -5.96 25.65 -18.45
CA PRO A 58 -7.31 26.12 -18.18
C PRO A 58 -8.33 25.37 -19.07
N SER A 59 -9.48 25.01 -18.51
CA SER A 59 -10.57 24.38 -19.28
C SER A 59 -11.46 25.40 -20.00
N LYS A 60 -11.42 26.67 -19.55
CA LYS A 60 -12.17 27.79 -20.13
C LYS A 60 -11.22 28.77 -20.78
N LYS A 61 -11.60 29.31 -21.94
CA LYS A 61 -10.81 30.28 -22.73
C LYS A 61 -10.43 31.59 -22.00
N LYS A 62 -11.00 31.88 -20.82
CA LYS A 62 -10.75 33.11 -20.06
C LYS A 62 -9.80 32.92 -18.86
N GLU A 63 -9.38 31.70 -18.57
CA GLU A 63 -8.45 31.43 -17.47
C GLU A 63 -7.03 31.31 -18.02
N GLU A 64 -6.05 31.80 -17.26
CA GLU A 64 -4.63 31.70 -17.61
C GLU A 64 -4.04 30.38 -17.09
N PRO A 65 -3.06 29.79 -17.79
CA PRO A 65 -2.32 28.64 -17.30
C PRO A 65 -1.66 28.92 -15.95
N ARG A 66 -1.80 27.98 -15.01
CA ARG A 66 -1.25 28.12 -13.65
C ARG A 66 -0.17 27.09 -13.40
N ALA A 67 1.05 27.54 -13.12
CA ALA A 67 2.10 26.67 -12.62
C ALA A 67 1.76 26.18 -11.20
N LEU A 68 1.60 24.86 -11.06
CA LEU A 68 1.34 24.17 -9.79
C LEU A 68 2.64 23.74 -9.11
N LEU A 69 3.61 23.24 -9.88
CA LEU A 69 4.94 22.86 -9.41
C LEU A 69 5.97 23.59 -10.28
N LYS A 70 7.01 24.14 -9.65
CA LYS A 70 8.10 24.86 -10.32
C LYS A 70 9.45 24.28 -9.90
N ASN A 71 10.06 23.46 -10.76
CA ASN A 71 11.38 22.88 -10.54
C ASN A 71 11.56 22.24 -9.14
N VAL A 72 10.57 21.47 -8.71
CA VAL A 72 10.54 20.85 -7.38
C VAL A 72 11.44 19.61 -7.38
N TRP A 73 12.20 19.45 -6.31
CA TRP A 73 13.12 18.33 -6.10
C TRP A 73 13.11 17.90 -4.63
N GLY A 74 13.55 16.67 -4.37
CA GLY A 74 13.63 16.13 -3.02
C GLY A 74 13.85 14.61 -3.00
N GLU A 75 14.10 14.11 -1.81
CA GLU A 75 14.33 12.70 -1.53
C GLU A 75 13.55 12.28 -0.28
N VAL A 76 12.92 11.11 -0.34
CA VAL A 76 12.37 10.41 0.83
C VAL A 76 13.02 9.03 0.90
N PRO A 77 13.86 8.75 1.92
CA PRO A 77 14.50 7.44 2.06
C PRO A 77 13.49 6.30 2.26
N ALA A 78 13.89 5.09 1.85
CA ALA A 78 13.08 3.89 2.05
C ALA A 78 12.62 3.72 3.52
N GLY A 79 11.33 3.46 3.71
CA GLY A 79 10.75 3.22 5.03
C GLY A 79 10.55 4.48 5.89
N LYS A 80 10.77 5.68 5.34
CA LYS A 80 10.49 6.93 6.05
C LYS A 80 9.09 7.46 5.72
N VAL A 81 8.29 7.65 6.77
CA VAL A 81 7.00 8.35 6.69
C VAL A 81 7.28 9.84 6.52
N THR A 82 6.71 10.45 5.47
CA THR A 82 6.90 11.87 5.15
C THR A 82 5.55 12.53 4.88
N ALA A 83 5.38 13.75 5.38
CA ALA A 83 4.21 14.57 5.12
C ALA A 83 4.59 15.79 4.25
N ILE A 84 3.76 16.11 3.26
CA ILE A 84 3.87 17.34 2.47
C ILE A 84 2.87 18.34 3.04
N LEU A 85 3.34 19.52 3.46
CA LEU A 85 2.56 20.53 4.20
C LEU A 85 2.65 21.91 3.53
N GLY A 86 1.69 22.79 3.83
CA GLY A 86 1.57 24.10 3.19
C GLY A 86 0.12 24.58 3.05
N PRO A 87 -0.10 25.86 2.69
CA PRO A 87 -1.43 26.45 2.54
C PRO A 87 -2.20 25.90 1.32
N SER A 88 -3.48 26.27 1.20
CA SER A 88 -4.30 25.93 0.02
C SER A 88 -3.68 26.54 -1.25
N GLY A 89 -3.64 25.76 -2.34
CA GLY A 89 -3.07 26.19 -3.62
C GLY A 89 -1.54 26.20 -3.72
N ALA A 90 -0.82 25.67 -2.72
CA ALA A 90 0.65 25.61 -2.72
C ALA A 90 1.26 24.52 -3.63
N GLY A 91 0.44 23.60 -4.16
CA GLY A 91 0.93 22.50 -5.01
C GLY A 91 1.40 21.27 -4.24
N LYS A 92 0.79 21.00 -3.07
CA LYS A 92 0.94 19.72 -2.37
C LYS A 92 0.20 18.61 -3.10
#